data_AF-A0A351WWI3-F1
#
_entry.id   AF-A0A351WWI3-F1
#
_cell.length_a   1.000
_cell.length_b   1.000
_cell.length_c   1.000
_cell.angle_alpha   90.00
_cell.angle_beta   90.00
_cell.angle_gamma   90.00
#
_symmetry.space_group_name_H-M   'P 1'
#
loop_
_entity.id
_entity.type
_entity.pdbx_description
1 polymer ?
#
loop_
_entity_poly.entity_id
_entity_poly.type
_entity_poly.pdbx_seq_one_letter_code
_entity_poly.pdbx_strand_id
1 'polypeptide(L)'
;MELTDQEIVKRKELLRLGPEEAATLVKCRPIIEAEIDNVVEEFYRIQTRNPEVTKLMGDEEMVRRLHVSQRKYILGLFDGCTDGQYVGNRLRIGIVHKNIGVDPKFYLAAVKTLKDLLFRALARNINDPASLEEASQALDKLLYFDITLVFDAYTLSLVQEVEAERDRVEVYAESLELQVAERTRELAEKVRELETALSMVKKLEGVIPICGVCKKIRDDKESWQQLEQYISEHSEALFSHGLCPECFEKEMMGLRALKLGKQE
;
A
#
# COMPACT_ATOMS: atom_id res chain seq x y z
N MET A 1 -11.15 7.22 -20.19
CA MET A 1 -10.03 7.22 -21.15
C MET A 1 -10.63 7.28 -22.53
N GLU A 2 -10.30 8.33 -23.29
CA GLU A 2 -10.66 8.46 -24.70
C GLU A 2 -9.35 8.49 -25.50
N LEU A 3 -9.20 7.58 -26.46
CA LEU A 3 -8.10 7.61 -27.40
C LEU A 3 -8.38 8.73 -28.41
N THR A 4 -7.35 9.49 -28.78
CA THR A 4 -7.49 10.53 -29.80
C THR A 4 -7.68 9.90 -31.17
N ASP A 5 -8.38 10.59 -32.08
CA ASP A 5 -8.58 10.11 -33.45
C ASP A 5 -7.24 9.85 -34.17
N GLN A 6 -6.22 10.67 -33.90
CA GLN A 6 -4.89 10.48 -34.44
C GLN A 6 -4.26 9.15 -34.00
N GLU A 7 -4.40 8.79 -32.73
CA GLU A 7 -3.88 7.52 -32.21
C GLU A 7 -4.67 6.33 -32.75
N ILE A 8 -5.99 6.46 -32.94
CA ILE A 8 -6.82 5.44 -33.60
C ILE A 8 -6.32 5.20 -35.02
N VAL A 9 -6.10 6.26 -35.80
CA VAL A 9 -5.56 6.16 -37.17
C VAL A 9 -4.20 5.48 -37.19
N LYS A 10 -3.27 5.91 -36.33
CA LYS A 10 -1.92 5.33 -36.25
C LYS A 10 -1.94 3.83 -35.95
N ARG A 11 -2.81 3.37 -35.04
CA ARG A 11 -2.96 1.94 -34.73
C ARG A 11 -3.51 1.14 -35.90
N LYS A 12 -4.47 1.71 -36.62
CA LYS A 12 -5.01 1.12 -37.85
C LYS A 12 -3.93 0.99 -38.92
N GLU A 13 -3.07 2.00 -39.09
CA GLU A 13 -1.93 1.96 -40.02
C GLU A 13 -0.94 0.85 -39.66
N LEU A 14 -0.59 0.68 -38.37
CA LEU A 14 0.31 -0.40 -37.90
C LEU A 14 -0.20 -1.80 -38.27
N LEU A 15 -1.52 -1.99 -38.26
CA LEU A 15 -2.17 -3.26 -38.60
C LEU A 15 -2.63 -3.34 -40.05
N ARG A 16 -2.37 -2.30 -40.86
CA ARG A 16 -2.86 -2.18 -42.25
C ARG A 16 -4.38 -2.43 -42.33
N LEU A 17 -5.13 -1.80 -41.42
CA LEU A 17 -6.58 -1.86 -41.34
C LEU A 17 -7.18 -0.61 -42.01
N GLY A 18 -7.44 -0.72 -43.30
CA GLY A 18 -7.92 0.36 -44.15
C GLY A 18 -9.39 0.22 -44.57
N PRO A 19 -9.84 1.07 -45.51
CA PRO A 19 -11.17 1.00 -46.09
C PRO A 19 -11.46 -0.31 -46.84
N GLU A 20 -10.44 -0.94 -47.41
CA GLU A 20 -10.57 -2.21 -48.14
C GLU A 20 -10.94 -3.38 -47.21
N GLU A 21 -10.27 -3.49 -46.05
CA GLU A 21 -10.63 -4.46 -45.02
C GLU A 21 -12.04 -4.20 -44.49
N ALA A 22 -12.38 -2.93 -44.23
CA ALA A 22 -13.72 -2.56 -43.76
C ALA A 22 -14.81 -2.98 -44.77
N ALA A 23 -14.61 -2.70 -46.05
CA ALA A 23 -15.54 -3.10 -47.11
C ALA A 23 -15.66 -4.63 -47.23
N THR A 24 -14.54 -5.35 -47.06
CA THR A 24 -14.52 -6.82 -47.07
C THR A 24 -15.33 -7.40 -45.91
N LEU A 25 -15.18 -6.86 -44.71
CA LEU A 25 -15.94 -7.28 -43.54
C LEU A 25 -17.44 -6.98 -43.69
N VAL A 26 -17.81 -5.83 -44.24
CA VAL A 26 -19.23 -5.51 -44.53
C VAL A 26 -19.86 -6.54 -45.46
N LYS A 27 -19.14 -6.98 -46.51
CA LYS A 27 -19.64 -8.04 -47.41
C LYS A 27 -19.85 -9.38 -46.69
N CYS A 28 -19.09 -9.65 -45.64
CA CYS A 28 -19.20 -10.89 -44.85
C CYS A 28 -20.32 -10.83 -43.81
N ARG A 29 -20.87 -9.65 -43.51
CA ARG A 29 -21.90 -9.48 -42.47
C ARG A 29 -23.11 -10.42 -42.64
N PRO A 30 -23.73 -10.57 -43.82
CA PRO A 30 -24.91 -11.43 -43.97
C PRO A 30 -24.62 -12.91 -43.67
N ILE A 31 -23.39 -13.37 -43.97
CA ILE A 31 -22.93 -14.73 -43.65
C ILE A 31 -22.88 -14.91 -42.14
N ILE A 32 -22.30 -13.94 -41.44
CA ILE A 32 -22.15 -13.99 -39.98
C ILE A 32 -23.49 -13.82 -39.28
N GLU A 33 -24.39 -13.00 -39.80
CA GLU A 33 -25.77 -12.89 -39.29
C GLU A 33 -26.52 -14.22 -39.38
N ALA A 34 -26.34 -14.98 -40.46
CA ALA A 34 -26.96 -16.31 -40.60
C ALA A 34 -26.35 -17.36 -39.63
N GLU A 35 -25.07 -17.23 -39.28
CA GLU A 35 -24.36 -18.17 -38.40
C GLU A 35 -24.25 -17.70 -36.94
N ILE A 36 -24.81 -16.54 -36.60
CA ILE A 36 -24.54 -15.85 -35.32
C ILE A 36 -24.95 -16.70 -34.11
N ASP A 37 -26.09 -17.38 -34.20
CA ASP A 37 -26.62 -18.18 -33.10
C ASP A 37 -25.71 -19.38 -32.84
N ASN A 38 -25.32 -20.09 -33.89
CA ASN A 38 -24.38 -21.21 -33.82
C ASN A 38 -23.03 -20.80 -33.23
N VAL A 39 -22.48 -19.66 -33.69
CA VAL A 39 -21.19 -19.15 -33.22
C VAL A 39 -21.25 -18.81 -31.72
N VAL A 40 -22.29 -18.12 -31.27
CA VAL A 40 -22.41 -17.71 -29.87
C VAL A 40 -22.67 -18.90 -28.95
N GLU A 41 -23.55 -19.82 -29.35
CA GLU A 41 -23.83 -21.03 -28.57
C GLU A 41 -22.57 -21.88 -28.41
N GLU A 42 -21.85 -22.13 -29.49
CA GLU A 42 -20.61 -22.90 -29.47
C GLU A 42 -19.52 -22.21 -28.65
N PHE A 43 -19.42 -20.88 -28.74
CA PHE A 43 -18.49 -20.09 -27.93
C PHE A 43 -18.72 -20.33 -26.44
N TYR A 44 -19.95 -20.12 -25.94
CA TYR A 44 -20.25 -20.32 -24.51
C TYR A 44 -20.17 -21.80 -24.10
N ARG A 45 -20.54 -22.74 -24.98
CA ARG A 45 -20.37 -24.18 -24.75
C ARG A 45 -18.91 -24.57 -24.58
N ILE A 46 -17.97 -23.89 -25.22
CA ILE A 46 -16.53 -24.09 -25.03
C ILE A 46 -16.05 -23.39 -23.75
N GLN A 47 -16.44 -22.12 -23.52
CA GLN A 47 -16.01 -21.36 -22.34
C GLN A 47 -16.42 -22.03 -21.03
N THR A 48 -17.63 -22.58 -20.97
CA THR A 48 -18.19 -23.26 -19.79
C THR A 48 -17.54 -24.61 -19.46
N ARG A 49 -16.62 -25.11 -20.30
CA ARG A 49 -15.78 -26.27 -19.96
C ARG A 49 -14.72 -25.95 -18.91
N ASN A 50 -14.38 -24.67 -18.76
CA ASN A 50 -13.43 -24.23 -17.75
C ASN A 50 -14.17 -23.79 -16.48
N PRO A 51 -13.94 -24.44 -15.32
CA PRO A 51 -14.59 -24.08 -14.06
C PRO A 51 -14.27 -22.65 -13.60
N GLU A 52 -13.05 -22.15 -13.84
CA GLU A 52 -12.64 -20.79 -13.47
C GLU A 52 -13.44 -19.75 -14.27
N VAL A 53 -13.62 -19.98 -15.57
CA VAL A 53 -14.42 -19.10 -16.44
C VAL A 53 -15.90 -19.17 -16.07
N THR A 54 -16.40 -20.39 -15.80
CA THR A 54 -17.80 -20.61 -15.42
C THR A 54 -18.17 -19.86 -14.14
N LYS A 55 -17.27 -19.84 -13.15
CA LYS A 55 -17.47 -19.10 -11.90
C LYS A 55 -17.65 -17.59 -12.11
N LEU A 56 -17.01 -17.02 -13.13
CA LEU A 56 -17.10 -15.60 -13.47
C LEU A 56 -18.41 -15.24 -14.19
N MET A 57 -19.06 -16.22 -14.82
CA MET A 57 -20.28 -16.01 -15.62
C MET A 57 -21.56 -15.86 -14.78
N GLY A 58 -21.54 -16.25 -13.50
CA GLY A 58 -22.66 -16.09 -12.59
C GLY A 58 -23.82 -17.05 -12.87
N ASP A 59 -25.05 -16.54 -12.82
CA ASP A 59 -26.28 -17.32 -12.98
C ASP A 59 -26.73 -17.42 -14.45
N GLU A 60 -27.77 -18.22 -14.70
CA GLU A 60 -28.32 -18.41 -16.05
C GLU A 60 -28.85 -17.11 -16.68
N GLU A 61 -29.33 -16.16 -15.87
CA GLU A 61 -29.81 -14.88 -16.38
C GLU A 61 -28.64 -14.03 -16.88
N MET A 62 -27.54 -13.98 -16.14
CA MET A 62 -26.30 -13.36 -16.58
C MET A 62 -25.81 -13.99 -17.88
N VAL A 63 -25.77 -15.33 -17.97
CA VAL A 63 -25.36 -16.03 -19.20
C VAL A 63 -26.25 -15.63 -20.39
N ARG A 64 -27.57 -15.54 -20.21
CA ARG A 64 -28.48 -15.07 -21.28
C ARG A 64 -28.15 -13.64 -21.73
N ARG A 65 -27.85 -12.73 -20.81
CA ARG A 65 -27.42 -11.35 -21.16
C ARG A 65 -26.08 -11.35 -21.89
N LEU A 66 -25.14 -12.18 -21.43
CA LEU A 66 -23.82 -12.36 -22.06
C LEU A 66 -23.95 -12.86 -23.51
N HIS A 67 -24.88 -13.78 -23.79
CA HIS A 67 -25.19 -14.21 -25.17
C HIS A 67 -25.64 -13.03 -26.05
N VAL A 68 -26.54 -12.16 -25.55
CA VAL A 68 -27.02 -10.98 -26.29
C VAL A 68 -25.87 -9.99 -26.53
N SER A 69 -25.06 -9.72 -25.51
CA SER A 69 -23.90 -8.84 -25.63
C SER A 69 -22.85 -9.39 -26.60
N GLN A 70 -22.61 -10.70 -26.59
CA GLN A 70 -21.68 -11.36 -27.50
C GLN A 70 -22.16 -11.28 -28.96
N ARG A 71 -23.46 -11.47 -29.21
CA ARG A 71 -24.05 -11.26 -30.55
C ARG A 71 -23.76 -9.85 -31.05
N LYS A 72 -24.06 -8.83 -30.22
CA LYS A 72 -23.81 -7.43 -30.57
C LYS A 72 -22.32 -7.14 -30.82
N TYR A 73 -21.43 -7.72 -30.02
CA TYR A 73 -19.98 -7.58 -30.22
C TYR A 73 -19.55 -8.13 -31.58
N ILE A 74 -19.96 -9.36 -31.89
CA ILE A 74 -19.59 -10.07 -33.13
C ILE A 74 -20.13 -9.33 -34.35
N LEU A 75 -21.42 -8.99 -34.37
CA LEU A 75 -22.01 -8.25 -35.49
C LEU A 75 -21.32 -6.90 -35.71
N GLY A 76 -20.91 -6.24 -34.62
CA GLY A 76 -20.13 -5.00 -34.67
C GLY A 76 -18.78 -5.14 -35.38
N LEU A 77 -18.17 -6.33 -35.43
CA LEU A 77 -16.94 -6.56 -36.20
C LEU A 77 -17.16 -6.42 -37.70
N PHE A 78 -18.40 -6.60 -38.17
CA PHE A 78 -18.77 -6.59 -39.59
C PHE A 78 -19.60 -5.34 -39.96
N ASP A 79 -19.63 -4.32 -39.10
CA ASP A 79 -20.29 -3.03 -39.37
C ASP A 79 -19.48 -2.14 -40.34
N GLY A 80 -18.18 -2.37 -40.49
CA GLY A 80 -17.28 -1.55 -41.32
C GLY A 80 -16.84 -0.24 -40.68
N CYS A 81 -17.33 0.08 -39.47
CA CYS A 81 -16.99 1.28 -38.72
C CYS A 81 -15.98 0.97 -37.60
N THR A 82 -14.87 1.71 -37.56
CA THR A 82 -13.82 1.64 -36.53
C THR A 82 -13.51 3.05 -36.00
N ASP A 83 -14.56 3.79 -35.66
CA ASP A 83 -14.51 5.16 -35.18
C ASP A 83 -14.31 5.24 -33.65
N GLY A 84 -14.31 6.46 -33.10
CA GLY A 84 -14.19 6.68 -31.66
C GLY A 84 -15.27 5.99 -30.83
N GLN A 85 -16.49 5.85 -31.35
CA GLN A 85 -17.57 5.14 -30.65
C GLN A 85 -17.29 3.63 -30.59
N TYR A 86 -16.86 3.04 -31.71
CA TYR A 86 -16.41 1.65 -31.76
C TYR A 86 -15.29 1.41 -30.74
N VAL A 87 -14.23 2.23 -30.80
CA VAL A 87 -13.05 2.14 -29.93
C VAL A 87 -13.43 2.28 -28.46
N GLY A 88 -14.24 3.29 -28.11
CA GLY A 88 -14.71 3.50 -26.74
C GLY A 88 -15.49 2.30 -26.19
N ASN A 89 -16.29 1.64 -27.04
CA ASN A 89 -16.98 0.41 -26.65
C ASN A 89 -15.99 -0.74 -26.38
N ARG A 90 -14.93 -0.90 -27.19
CA ARG A 90 -13.90 -1.94 -26.99
C ARG A 90 -13.05 -1.71 -25.74
N LEU A 91 -12.67 -0.46 -25.47
CA LEU A 91 -12.01 -0.09 -24.23
C LEU A 91 -12.87 -0.43 -23.01
N ARG A 92 -14.18 -0.12 -23.06
CA ARG A 92 -15.12 -0.45 -21.98
C ARG A 92 -15.23 -1.95 -21.75
N ILE A 93 -15.21 -2.76 -22.82
CA ILE A 93 -15.17 -4.23 -22.70
C ILE A 93 -13.93 -4.64 -21.90
N GLY A 94 -12.75 -4.11 -22.21
CA GLY A 94 -11.53 -4.43 -21.47
C GLY A 94 -11.59 -4.03 -19.99
N ILE A 95 -12.10 -2.83 -19.69
CA ILE A 95 -12.30 -2.37 -18.30
C ILE A 95 -13.25 -3.30 -17.55
N VAL A 96 -14.37 -3.69 -18.16
CA VAL A 96 -15.34 -4.60 -17.52
C VAL A 96 -14.69 -5.94 -17.21
N HIS A 97 -13.98 -6.55 -18.17
CA HIS A 97 -13.32 -7.84 -17.98
C HIS A 97 -12.25 -7.79 -16.88
N LYS A 98 -11.46 -6.71 -16.83
CA LYS A 98 -10.50 -6.47 -15.75
C LYS A 98 -11.20 -6.35 -14.39
N ASN A 99 -12.29 -5.58 -14.31
CA ASN A 99 -13.00 -5.31 -13.05
C ASN A 99 -13.70 -6.55 -12.48
N ILE A 100 -14.14 -7.48 -13.33
CA ILE A 100 -14.70 -8.77 -12.86
C ILE A 100 -13.61 -9.84 -12.63
N GLY A 101 -12.33 -9.51 -12.82
CA GLY A 101 -11.22 -10.41 -12.53
C GLY A 101 -10.97 -11.47 -13.60
N VAL A 102 -11.35 -11.22 -14.87
CA VAL A 102 -10.96 -12.11 -15.97
C VAL A 102 -9.45 -11.97 -16.19
N ASP A 103 -8.70 -13.02 -15.88
CA ASP A 103 -7.27 -13.12 -16.18
C ASP A 103 -7.03 -12.97 -17.71
N PRO A 104 -6.04 -12.16 -18.16
CA PRO A 104 -5.73 -11.97 -19.57
C PRO A 104 -5.58 -13.27 -20.37
N LYS A 105 -5.09 -14.36 -19.74
CA LYS A 105 -4.96 -15.66 -20.41
C LYS A 105 -6.33 -16.23 -20.84
N PHE A 106 -7.36 -16.04 -20.03
CA PHE A 106 -8.72 -16.50 -20.34
C PHE A 106 -9.34 -15.62 -21.42
N TYR A 107 -9.10 -14.30 -21.36
CA TYR A 107 -9.55 -13.39 -22.41
C TYR A 107 -8.94 -13.76 -23.77
N LEU A 108 -7.63 -13.96 -23.85
CA LEU A 108 -6.95 -14.36 -25.09
C LEU A 108 -7.42 -15.73 -25.60
N ALA A 109 -7.59 -16.71 -24.72
CA ALA A 109 -8.12 -18.02 -25.10
C ALA A 109 -9.56 -17.92 -25.66
N ALA A 110 -10.39 -17.05 -25.07
CA ALA A 110 -11.74 -16.77 -25.56
C ALA A 110 -11.71 -16.10 -26.93
N VAL A 111 -10.89 -15.06 -27.12
CA VAL A 111 -10.75 -14.41 -28.43
C VAL A 111 -10.24 -15.37 -29.50
N LYS A 112 -9.27 -16.25 -29.17
CA LYS A 112 -8.82 -17.31 -30.10
C LYS A 112 -9.94 -18.29 -30.45
N THR A 113 -10.76 -18.67 -29.47
CA THR A 113 -11.92 -19.55 -29.70
C THR A 113 -12.94 -18.89 -30.63
N LEU A 114 -13.26 -17.62 -30.37
CA LEU A 114 -14.16 -16.84 -31.21
C LEU A 114 -13.61 -16.69 -32.63
N LYS A 115 -12.32 -16.36 -32.74
CA LYS A 115 -11.58 -16.29 -34.01
C LYS A 115 -11.81 -17.57 -34.83
N ASP A 116 -11.55 -18.74 -34.24
CA ASP A 116 -11.71 -20.03 -34.93
C ASP A 116 -13.16 -20.34 -35.34
N LEU A 117 -14.14 -19.87 -34.57
CA LEU A 117 -15.56 -20.03 -34.92
C LEU A 117 -15.94 -19.16 -36.11
N LEU A 118 -15.50 -17.89 -36.13
CA LEU A 118 -15.76 -16.97 -37.22
C LEU A 118 -15.06 -17.41 -38.51
N PHE A 119 -13.80 -17.84 -38.44
CA PHE A 119 -13.11 -18.41 -39.60
C PHE A 119 -13.82 -19.63 -40.18
N ARG A 120 -14.32 -20.53 -39.33
CA ARG A 120 -15.11 -21.68 -39.80
C ARG A 120 -16.45 -21.27 -40.39
N ALA A 121 -17.09 -20.23 -39.87
CA ALA A 121 -18.32 -19.69 -40.45
C ALA A 121 -18.07 -19.12 -41.85
N LEU A 122 -16.99 -18.36 -42.04
CA LEU A 122 -16.58 -17.83 -43.34
C LEU A 122 -16.22 -18.96 -44.32
N ALA A 123 -15.37 -19.91 -43.90
CA ALA A 123 -14.90 -21.01 -44.75
C ALA A 123 -16.03 -21.95 -45.23
N ARG A 124 -17.13 -22.06 -44.48
CA ARG A 124 -18.31 -22.84 -44.89
C ARG A 124 -19.18 -22.14 -45.95
N ASN A 125 -19.08 -20.81 -46.05
CA ASN A 125 -20.00 -19.99 -46.84
C ASN A 125 -19.31 -19.24 -47.98
N ILE A 126 -17.99 -19.14 -47.99
CA ILE A 126 -17.20 -18.52 -49.07
C ILE A 126 -16.47 -19.61 -49.84
N ASN A 127 -16.90 -19.85 -51.08
CA ASN A 127 -16.33 -20.90 -51.94
C ASN A 127 -15.06 -20.46 -52.68
N ASP A 128 -14.93 -19.16 -52.96
CA ASP A 128 -13.77 -18.62 -53.67
C ASP A 128 -12.57 -18.49 -52.71
N PRO A 129 -11.44 -19.19 -52.96
CA PRO A 129 -10.30 -19.17 -52.05
C PRO A 129 -9.68 -17.79 -51.85
N ALA A 130 -9.65 -16.96 -52.89
CA ALA A 130 -9.10 -15.60 -52.80
C ALA A 130 -9.99 -14.72 -51.90
N SER A 131 -11.30 -14.74 -52.11
CA SER A 131 -12.27 -14.03 -51.27
C SER A 131 -12.25 -14.51 -49.82
N LEU A 132 -12.08 -15.82 -49.59
CA LEU A 132 -11.95 -16.37 -48.24
C LEU A 132 -10.66 -15.89 -47.56
N GLU A 133 -9.55 -15.85 -48.29
CA GLU A 133 -8.28 -15.33 -47.79
C GLU A 133 -8.36 -13.84 -47.46
N GLU A 134 -8.96 -13.02 -48.33
CA GLU A 134 -9.18 -11.60 -48.10
C GLU A 134 -10.03 -11.35 -46.85
N ALA A 135 -11.18 -12.02 -46.74
CA ALA A 135 -12.06 -11.94 -45.56
C ALA A 135 -11.33 -12.39 -44.28
N SER A 136 -10.52 -13.43 -44.42
CA SER A 136 -9.74 -14.00 -43.35
C SER A 136 -8.69 -13.03 -42.81
N GLN A 137 -7.93 -12.40 -43.69
CA GLN A 137 -6.92 -11.41 -43.32
C GLN A 137 -7.55 -10.14 -42.74
N ALA A 138 -8.66 -9.67 -43.31
CA ALA A 138 -9.39 -8.50 -42.81
C ALA A 138 -9.90 -8.73 -41.37
N LEU A 139 -10.51 -9.90 -41.11
CA LEU A 139 -10.99 -10.26 -39.78
C LEU A 139 -9.85 -10.40 -38.78
N ASP A 140 -8.73 -11.01 -39.18
CA ASP A 140 -7.58 -11.17 -38.30
C ASP A 140 -7.01 -9.82 -37.86
N LYS A 141 -6.80 -8.91 -38.82
CA LYS A 141 -6.32 -7.54 -38.54
C LYS A 141 -7.25 -6.81 -37.56
N LEU A 142 -8.57 -6.91 -37.75
CA LEU A 142 -9.54 -6.27 -36.86
C LEU A 142 -9.54 -6.90 -35.46
N LEU A 143 -9.44 -8.22 -35.35
CA LEU A 143 -9.36 -8.90 -34.05
C LEU A 143 -8.07 -8.51 -33.30
N TYR A 144 -6.94 -8.40 -33.99
CA TYR A 144 -5.72 -7.89 -33.38
C TYR A 144 -5.88 -6.44 -32.92
N PHE A 145 -6.54 -5.58 -33.70
CA PHE A 145 -6.85 -4.21 -33.29
C PHE A 145 -7.70 -4.19 -32.00
N ASP A 146 -8.78 -4.98 -31.93
CA ASP A 146 -9.61 -5.12 -30.73
C ASP A 146 -8.82 -5.61 -29.52
N ILE A 147 -7.97 -6.63 -29.70
CA ILE A 147 -7.09 -7.15 -28.64
C ILE A 147 -6.19 -6.03 -28.11
N THR A 148 -5.57 -5.22 -28.98
CA THR A 148 -4.70 -4.12 -28.51
C THR A 148 -5.46 -3.11 -27.65
N LEU A 149 -6.71 -2.79 -28.00
CA LEU A 149 -7.53 -1.86 -27.22
C LEU A 149 -7.88 -2.44 -25.84
N VAL A 150 -8.21 -3.72 -25.79
CA VAL A 150 -8.55 -4.38 -24.54
C VAL A 150 -7.32 -4.50 -23.64
N PHE A 151 -6.17 -4.88 -24.18
CA PHE A 151 -4.93 -4.96 -23.42
C PHE A 151 -4.45 -3.60 -22.90
N ASP A 152 -4.69 -2.52 -23.63
CA ASP A 152 -4.44 -1.18 -23.11
C ASP A 152 -5.32 -0.84 -21.92
N ALA A 153 -6.60 -1.24 -21.94
CA ALA A 153 -7.49 -1.04 -20.81
C ALA A 153 -7.02 -1.81 -19.57
N TYR A 154 -6.55 -3.05 -19.75
CA TYR A 154 -5.92 -3.82 -18.67
C TYR A 154 -4.65 -3.13 -18.15
N THR A 155 -3.75 -2.77 -19.06
CA THR A 155 -2.45 -2.18 -18.73
C THR A 155 -2.62 -0.86 -17.99
N LEU A 156 -3.46 0.04 -18.50
CA LEU A 156 -3.71 1.32 -17.84
C LEU A 156 -4.31 1.11 -16.45
N SER A 157 -5.26 0.18 -16.31
CA SER A 157 -5.88 -0.10 -15.01
C SER A 157 -4.85 -0.61 -13.99
N LEU A 158 -3.91 -1.45 -14.42
CA LEU A 158 -2.83 -1.95 -13.57
C LEU A 158 -1.83 -0.84 -13.21
N VAL A 159 -1.44 0.00 -14.17
CA VAL A 159 -0.55 1.14 -13.92
C VAL A 159 -1.18 2.10 -12.91
N GLN A 160 -2.47 2.40 -13.05
CA GLN A 160 -3.20 3.26 -12.11
C GLN A 160 -3.27 2.67 -10.69
N GLU A 161 -3.43 1.35 -10.57
CA GLU A 161 -3.38 0.69 -9.26
C GLU A 161 -1.99 0.78 -8.64
N VAL A 162 -0.93 0.55 -9.42
CA VAL A 162 0.45 0.65 -8.95
C VAL A 162 0.77 2.08 -8.51
N GLU A 163 0.36 3.09 -9.27
CA GLU A 163 0.54 4.50 -8.92
C GLU A 163 -0.21 4.85 -7.63
N ALA A 164 -1.48 4.43 -7.50
CA ALA A 164 -2.27 4.71 -6.30
C ALA A 164 -1.68 4.05 -5.04
N GLU A 165 -1.17 2.81 -5.14
CA GLU A 165 -0.51 2.16 -4.02
C GLU A 165 0.84 2.83 -3.70
N ARG A 166 1.60 3.30 -4.70
CA ARG A 166 2.84 4.05 -4.48
C ARG A 166 2.59 5.34 -3.70
N ASP A 167 1.58 6.11 -4.10
CA ASP A 167 1.23 7.38 -3.44
C ASP A 167 0.78 7.14 -1.99
N ARG A 168 0.06 6.04 -1.72
CA ARG A 168 -0.30 5.65 -0.34
C ARG A 168 0.92 5.32 0.51
N VAL A 169 1.89 4.60 -0.05
CA VAL A 169 3.14 4.26 0.64
C VAL A 169 3.94 5.53 0.97
N GLU A 170 4.01 6.48 0.04
CA GLU A 170 4.71 7.76 0.24
C GLU A 170 4.07 8.57 1.38
N VAL A 171 2.75 8.76 1.35
CA VAL A 171 2.01 9.45 2.43
C VAL A 171 2.17 8.73 3.77
N TYR A 172 2.14 7.40 3.77
CA TYR A 172 2.33 6.63 5.00
C TYR A 172 3.75 6.77 5.57
N ALA A 173 4.77 6.77 4.71
CA ALA A 173 6.16 6.97 5.11
C ALA A 173 6.38 8.34 5.76
N GLU A 174 5.85 9.42 5.15
CA GLU A 174 5.90 10.77 5.73
C GLU A 174 5.22 10.84 7.11
N SER A 175 4.04 10.24 7.23
CA SER A 175 3.33 10.17 8.52
C SER A 175 4.12 9.40 9.58
N LEU A 176 4.78 8.32 9.19
CA LEU A 176 5.59 7.51 10.10
C LEU A 176 6.84 8.28 10.56
N GLU A 177 7.51 9.02 9.68
CA GLU A 177 8.65 9.84 10.04
C GLU A 177 8.29 10.89 11.10
N LEU A 178 7.13 11.56 10.94
CA LEU A 178 6.62 12.51 11.93
C LEU A 178 6.35 11.84 13.28
N GLN A 179 5.69 10.67 13.27
CA GLN A 179 5.41 9.92 14.50
C GLN A 179 6.69 9.45 15.20
N VAL A 180 7.69 8.98 14.44
CA VAL A 180 8.99 8.58 14.98
C VAL A 180 9.71 9.78 15.60
N ALA A 181 9.71 10.93 14.93
CA ALA A 181 10.32 12.15 15.46
C ALA A 181 9.64 12.62 16.76
N GLU A 182 8.31 12.56 16.84
CA GLU A 182 7.53 12.88 18.04
C GLU A 182 7.83 11.91 19.18
N ARG A 183 7.72 10.60 18.94
CA ARG A 183 8.03 9.58 19.96
C ARG A 183 9.47 9.64 20.43
N THR A 184 10.41 9.92 19.54
CA THR A 184 11.83 10.08 19.91
C THR A 184 12.01 11.27 20.85
N ARG A 185 11.28 12.38 20.61
CA ARG A 185 11.30 13.56 21.49
C ARG A 185 10.69 13.24 22.86
N GLU A 186 9.52 12.60 22.90
CA GLU A 186 8.84 12.19 24.14
C GLU A 186 9.73 11.25 24.98
N LEU A 187 10.35 10.26 24.34
CA LEU A 187 11.29 9.35 24.99
C LEU A 187 12.48 10.11 25.57
N ALA A 188 13.07 11.05 24.81
CA ALA A 188 14.19 11.85 25.30
C ALA A 188 13.81 12.72 26.51
N GLU A 189 12.58 13.26 26.55
CA GLU A 189 12.05 13.98 27.71
C GLU A 189 11.88 13.07 28.92
N LYS A 190 11.28 11.89 28.74
CA LYS A 190 11.11 10.91 29.81
C LYS A 190 12.43 10.38 30.36
N VAL A 191 13.42 10.17 29.52
CA VAL A 191 14.78 9.80 29.96
C VAL A 191 15.34 10.89 30.89
N ARG A 192 15.27 12.17 30.51
CA ARG A 192 15.75 13.28 31.35
C ARG A 192 15.00 13.39 32.68
N GLU A 193 13.69 13.18 32.66
CA GLU A 193 12.84 13.21 33.85
C GLU A 193 13.22 12.08 34.83
N LEU A 194 13.42 10.86 34.32
CA LEU A 194 13.87 9.71 35.10
C LEU A 194 15.29 9.89 35.65
N GLU A 195 16.22 10.42 34.86
CA GLU A 195 17.58 10.74 35.31
C GLU A 195 17.58 11.74 36.48
N THR A 196 16.71 12.76 36.40
CA THR A 196 16.54 13.76 37.45
C THR A 196 15.95 13.13 38.71
N ALA A 197 14.88 12.35 38.59
CA ALA A 197 14.26 11.65 39.71
C ALA A 197 15.24 10.68 40.39
N LEU A 198 16.01 9.92 39.61
CA LEU A 198 17.03 9.01 40.12
C LEU A 198 18.12 9.76 40.92
N SER A 199 18.53 10.94 40.43
CA SER A 199 19.47 11.81 41.15
C SER A 199 18.91 12.28 42.50
N MET A 200 17.62 12.62 42.58
CA MET A 200 16.98 13.02 43.82
C MET A 200 16.87 11.87 44.84
N VAL A 201 16.50 10.66 44.40
CA VAL A 201 16.44 9.48 45.28
C VAL A 201 17.82 9.12 45.84
N LYS A 202 18.88 9.15 45.00
CA LYS A 202 20.26 8.93 45.46
C LYS A 202 20.72 9.91 46.54
N LYS A 203 20.20 11.15 46.55
CA LYS A 203 20.50 12.14 47.59
C LYS A 203 19.77 11.87 48.91
N LEU A 204 18.70 11.07 48.89
CA LEU A 204 17.83 10.82 50.05
C LEU A 204 18.03 9.44 50.68
N GLU A 205 18.54 8.46 49.93
CA GLU A 205 18.77 7.10 50.43
C GLU A 205 20.25 6.87 50.76
N GLY A 206 20.55 6.82 52.06
CA GLY A 206 21.84 6.37 52.56
C GLY A 206 21.83 6.22 54.08
N VAL A 207 22.20 5.04 54.59
CA VAL A 207 22.55 4.89 56.01
C VAL A 207 23.89 5.57 56.21
N ILE A 208 23.91 6.72 56.87
CA ILE A 208 25.15 7.39 57.23
C ILE A 208 25.87 6.53 58.28
N PRO A 209 27.03 5.94 57.96
CA PRO A 209 27.75 5.07 58.88
C PRO A 209 28.42 5.92 59.97
N ILE A 210 27.78 5.99 61.13
CA ILE A 210 28.25 6.74 62.29
C ILE A 210 28.96 5.84 63.31
N CYS A 211 30.09 6.29 63.85
CA CYS A 211 30.77 5.60 64.93
C CYS A 211 29.92 5.69 66.21
N GLY A 212 29.52 4.55 66.77
CA GLY A 212 28.70 4.49 67.99
C GLY A 212 29.30 5.20 69.20
N VAL A 213 30.63 5.33 69.24
CA VAL A 213 31.39 5.92 70.36
C VAL A 213 31.65 7.41 70.16
N CYS A 214 32.37 7.78 69.10
CA CYS A 214 32.84 9.16 68.90
C CYS A 214 31.97 9.99 67.93
N LYS A 215 30.89 9.41 67.39
CA LYS A 215 29.92 10.06 66.49
C LYS A 215 30.50 10.61 65.18
N LYS A 216 31.74 10.27 64.83
CA LYS A 216 32.31 10.53 63.51
C LYS A 216 31.54 9.77 62.43
N ILE A 217 31.48 10.34 61.24
CA ILE A 217 30.88 9.71 60.05
C ILE A 217 32.01 9.12 59.19
N ARG A 218 31.79 7.92 58.65
CA ARG A 218 32.67 7.33 57.62
C ARG A 218 32.20 7.79 56.24
N ASP A 219 33.10 8.43 55.50
CA ASP A 219 32.84 8.89 54.14
C ASP A 219 33.02 7.78 53.08
N ASP A 220 32.75 8.12 51.82
CA ASP A 220 32.88 7.21 50.67
C ASP A 220 34.34 6.77 50.39
N LYS A 221 35.33 7.44 50.99
CA LYS A 221 36.76 7.12 50.88
C LYS A 221 37.27 6.27 52.06
N GLU A 222 36.34 5.73 52.85
CA GLU A 222 36.60 4.97 54.08
C GLU A 222 37.31 5.76 55.20
N SER A 223 37.33 7.10 55.12
CA SER A 223 37.91 7.98 56.13
C SER A 223 36.86 8.41 57.16
N TRP A 224 37.29 8.66 58.40
CA TRP A 224 36.43 9.08 59.51
C TRP A 224 36.55 10.58 59.76
N GLN A 225 35.48 11.33 59.50
CA GLN A 225 35.42 12.77 59.71
C GLN A 225 34.35 13.20 60.71
N GLN A 226 34.42 14.45 61.18
CA GLN A 226 33.42 15.02 62.07
C GLN A 226 32.08 15.19 61.36
N LEU A 227 30.99 15.13 62.12
CA LEU A 227 29.62 15.21 61.61
C LEU A 227 29.39 16.50 60.83
N GLU A 228 29.82 17.62 61.40
CA GLU A 228 29.66 18.96 60.87
C GLU A 228 30.37 19.08 59.51
N GLN A 229 31.59 18.57 59.43
CA GLN A 229 32.37 18.56 58.19
C GLN A 229 31.68 17.72 57.10
N TYR A 230 31.26 16.50 57.43
CA TYR A 230 30.56 15.62 56.48
C TYR A 230 29.27 16.27 55.96
N ILE A 231 28.44 16.83 56.85
CA ILE A 231 27.16 17.42 56.47
C ILE A 231 27.35 18.71 55.65
N SER A 232 28.35 19.55 55.95
CA SER A 232 28.65 20.73 55.12
C SER A 232 29.24 20.39 53.75
N GLU A 233 29.96 19.27 53.60
CA GLU A 233 30.46 18.79 52.31
C GLU A 233 29.35 18.18 51.44
N HIS A 234 28.30 17.62 52.06
CA HIS A 234 27.25 16.84 51.38
C HIS A 234 25.86 17.53 51.40
N SER A 235 25.73 18.74 51.96
CA SER A 235 24.49 19.50 52.00
C SER A 235 24.76 21.02 52.05
N GLU A 236 23.72 21.83 51.86
CA GLU A 236 23.81 23.29 51.95
C GLU A 236 23.76 23.82 53.42
N ALA A 237 23.90 22.94 54.42
CA ALA A 237 23.82 23.31 55.82
C ALA A 237 25.05 24.09 56.33
N LEU A 238 24.80 25.20 57.02
CA LEU A 238 25.80 26.03 57.70
C LEU A 238 25.69 25.86 59.22
N PHE A 239 26.81 25.61 59.89
CA PHE A 239 26.84 25.40 61.35
C PHE A 239 27.26 26.67 62.11
N SER A 240 26.48 27.04 63.13
CA SER A 240 26.85 28.06 64.11
C SER A 240 27.48 27.40 65.34
N HIS A 241 28.52 28.00 65.90
CA HIS A 241 29.21 27.49 67.08
C HIS A 241 28.68 28.19 68.34
N GLY A 242 27.50 27.76 68.80
CA GLY A 242 26.89 28.23 70.05
C GLY A 242 26.96 27.17 71.15
N LEU A 243 26.89 27.60 72.42
CA LEU A 243 26.67 26.69 73.54
C LEU A 243 25.17 26.60 73.83
N CYS A 244 24.64 25.37 73.98
CA CYS A 244 23.29 25.20 74.52
C CYS A 244 23.27 25.62 76.01
N PRO A 245 22.09 25.91 76.59
CA PRO A 245 21.98 26.36 77.98
C PRO A 245 22.67 25.41 78.99
N GLU A 246 22.53 24.10 78.80
CA GLU A 246 23.12 23.08 79.68
C GLU A 246 24.65 23.07 79.62
N CYS A 247 25.22 23.07 78.41
CA CYS A 247 26.67 23.11 78.22
C CYS A 247 27.25 24.43 78.71
N PHE A 248 26.56 25.55 78.47
CA PHE A 248 26.96 26.85 79.00
C PHE A 248 27.01 26.83 80.53
N GLU A 249 25.97 26.31 81.18
CA GLU A 249 25.92 26.24 82.64
C GLU A 249 27.03 25.33 83.19
N LYS A 250 27.26 24.17 82.57
CA LYS A 250 28.31 23.23 82.95
C LYS A 250 29.72 23.83 82.86
N GLU A 251 30.04 24.50 81.75
CA GLU A 251 31.34 25.18 81.58
C GLU A 251 31.51 26.32 82.60
N MET A 252 30.43 27.07 82.87
CA MET A 252 30.44 28.11 83.90
C MET A 252 30.59 27.53 85.32
N MET A 253 30.03 26.35 85.61
CA MET A 253 30.25 25.64 86.88
C MET A 253 31.69 25.14 87.00
N GLY A 254 32.28 24.59 85.93
CA GLY A 254 33.68 24.16 85.90
C GLY A 254 34.66 25.31 86.14
N LEU A 255 34.41 26.47 85.52
CA LEU A 255 35.19 27.69 85.76
C LEU A 255 35.07 28.21 87.20
N ARG A 256 33.90 28.05 87.83
CA ARG A 256 33.70 28.38 89.25
C ARG A 256 34.45 27.42 90.17
N ALA A 257 34.45 26.12 89.87
CA ALA A 257 35.20 25.12 90.64
C ALA A 257 36.72 25.34 90.57
N LEU A 258 37.25 25.73 89.40
CA LEU A 258 38.67 26.08 89.22
C LEU A 258 39.11 27.34 90.00
N LYS A 259 38.18 28.26 90.30
CA LYS A 259 38.45 29.43 91.15
C LYS A 259 38.46 29.11 92.65
N LEU A 260 37.78 28.05 93.08
CA LEU A 260 37.69 27.65 94.49
C LEU A 260 38.81 26.69 94.92
N GLY A 261 39.43 25.95 94.00
CA GLY A 261 40.58 25.07 94.27
C GLY A 261 41.97 25.74 94.30
N LYS A 262 42.04 27.07 94.33
CA LYS A 262 43.29 27.86 94.41
C LYS A 262 43.43 28.66 95.73
N GLN A 263 42.62 28.37 96.74
CA GLN A 263 42.79 28.88 98.10
C GLN A 263 43.10 27.72 99.06
N GLU A 264 44.33 27.20 98.99
CA GLU A 264 45.10 26.59 100.09
C GLU A 264 46.56 26.44 99.64
#